data_AF-A0A968RPN5-F1
#
_entry.id   AF-A0A968RPN5-F1
#
_cell.length_a   1.000
_cell.length_b   1.000
_cell.length_c   1.000
_cell.angle_alpha   90.00
_cell.angle_beta   90.00
_cell.angle_gamma   90.00
#
_symmetry.space_group_name_H-M   'P 1'
#
loop_
_entity.id
_entity.type
_entity.pdbx_description
1 polymer ?
#
loop_
_entity_poly.entity_id
_entity_poly.type
_entity_poly.pdbx_seq_one_letter_code
_entity_poly.pdbx_strand_id
1 'polypeptide(L)'
;MATNASFGLSNNTFCLPNSTWDAIYNMLGEQGILTAASGKNSAIDTDAQGDTPSGCPSDFLISVITTNQSDQRWEGSAFGKVSIDLGAPGEDVLTTLPEDRYTFFDANSAAAPHVTGAIAILYSIPCKALADLALEKPMEAAQLIRNVILTGVDALPSLKTYTSTGGRLNVYNSMRKLDEFCNPNQNSTTKLVIQQLYPNPINNTLTVSYEVPDNQEFFVRVFDALGKLKHQEKVNPCCFGKTQWTLDVSDWASGMYFLEMELNGEQVIRSFNVTF
;
A
#
# COMPACT_ATOMS: atom_id res chain seq x y z
N MET A 1 7.07 12.09 -1.88
CA MET A 1 8.42 11.52 -2.15
C MET A 1 8.91 10.82 -0.87
N ALA A 2 9.83 9.85 -0.95
CA ALA A 2 10.29 9.07 0.20
C ALA A 2 11.83 9.08 0.30
N THR A 3 12.37 9.09 1.52
CA THR A 3 13.79 8.82 1.78
C THR A 3 13.96 7.73 2.83
N ASN A 4 15.15 7.13 2.85
CA ASN A 4 15.52 6.06 3.78
C ASN A 4 16.75 6.50 4.59
N ALA A 5 16.64 6.44 5.91
CA ALA A 5 17.70 6.72 6.87
C ALA A 5 18.03 5.47 7.69
N SER A 6 18.69 4.50 7.05
CA SER A 6 19.25 3.30 7.71
C SER A 6 20.58 3.58 8.42
N PHE A 7 20.70 4.71 9.11
CA PHE A 7 21.91 5.18 9.79
C PHE A 7 21.55 5.95 11.07
N GLY A 8 22.53 6.15 11.96
CA GLY A 8 22.36 6.93 13.18
C GLY A 8 23.68 7.23 13.88
N LEU A 9 23.61 7.95 15.00
CA LEU A 9 24.78 8.27 15.80
C LEU A 9 25.26 7.08 16.64
N SER A 10 26.58 6.93 16.78
CA SER A 10 27.16 5.83 17.55
C SER A 10 26.89 5.96 19.06
N ASN A 11 26.83 7.19 19.58
CA ASN A 11 26.47 7.46 20.98
C ASN A 11 24.95 7.64 21.13
N ASN A 12 24.40 7.19 22.26
CA ASN A 12 23.00 7.42 22.58
C ASN A 12 22.80 8.92 22.80
N THR A 13 22.00 9.53 21.94
CA THR A 13 21.80 10.98 21.87
C THR A 13 20.32 11.24 21.66
N PHE A 14 19.74 12.06 22.54
CA PHE A 14 18.37 12.54 22.34
C PHE A 14 18.31 13.51 21.17
N CYS A 15 17.42 13.24 20.23
CA CYS A 15 17.08 14.19 19.19
C CYS A 15 16.04 15.16 19.76
N LEU A 16 16.49 16.35 20.17
CA LEU A 16 15.62 17.36 20.75
C LEU A 16 14.80 18.08 19.67
N PRO A 17 13.60 18.58 20.00
CA PRO A 17 12.84 19.45 19.10
C PRO A 17 13.70 20.63 18.62
N ASN A 18 13.60 20.97 17.33
CA ASN A 18 14.38 22.02 16.67
C ASN A 18 15.92 21.80 16.68
N SER A 19 16.40 20.62 17.04
CA SER A 19 17.81 20.25 16.78
C SER A 19 18.06 20.16 15.28
N THR A 20 19.32 20.19 14.84
CA THR A 20 19.65 20.11 13.41
C THR A 20 19.04 18.87 12.74
N TRP A 21 19.03 17.73 13.43
CA TRP A 21 18.41 16.51 12.92
C TRP A 21 16.89 16.64 12.76
N ASP A 22 16.21 17.12 13.80
CA ASP A 22 14.76 17.36 13.75
C ASP A 22 14.38 18.38 12.66
N ALA A 23 15.13 19.47 12.56
CA ALA A 23 14.94 20.52 11.56
C ALA A 23 15.07 20.00 10.13
N ILE A 24 16.02 19.09 9.84
CA ILE A 24 16.16 18.49 8.51
C ILE A 24 14.90 17.73 8.12
N TYR A 25 14.34 16.92 9.02
CA TYR A 25 13.12 16.15 8.73
C TYR A 25 11.89 17.05 8.57
N ASN A 26 11.79 18.10 9.38
CA ASN A 26 10.73 19.11 9.22
C ASN A 26 10.83 19.83 7.87
N MET A 27 12.03 20.23 7.44
CA MET A 27 12.26 20.85 6.13
C MET A 27 11.93 19.90 4.96
N LEU A 28 12.26 18.61 5.08
CA LEU A 28 11.85 17.59 4.11
C LEU A 28 10.33 17.46 4.07
N GLY A 29 9.69 17.47 5.23
CA GLY A 29 8.24 17.44 5.41
C GLY A 29 7.50 18.59 4.73
N GLU A 30 8.02 19.81 4.86
CA GLU A 30 7.50 20.99 4.16
C GLU A 30 7.47 20.80 2.64
N GLN A 31 8.36 19.98 2.09
CA GLN A 31 8.43 19.61 0.67
C GLN A 31 7.67 18.31 0.34
N GLY A 32 6.92 17.73 1.29
CA GLY A 32 6.14 16.52 1.08
C GLY A 32 6.98 15.25 1.00
N ILE A 33 8.13 15.26 1.67
CA ILE A 33 9.07 14.13 1.73
C ILE A 33 8.95 13.48 3.12
N LEU A 34 8.59 12.20 3.14
CA LEU A 34 8.66 11.38 4.34
C LEU A 34 9.98 10.63 4.39
N THR A 35 10.53 10.47 5.59
CA THR A 35 11.74 9.67 5.83
C THR A 35 11.40 8.48 6.72
N ALA A 36 11.77 7.27 6.31
CA ALA A 36 11.80 6.14 7.24
C ALA A 36 13.19 6.04 7.87
N ALA A 37 13.28 5.99 9.20
CA ALA A 37 14.54 5.86 9.93
C ALA A 37 14.57 4.57 10.75
N SER A 38 15.68 3.86 10.68
CA SER A 38 15.90 2.66 11.48
C SER A 38 16.28 3.02 12.91
N GLY A 39 15.73 2.32 13.90
CA GLY A 39 16.29 2.31 15.25
C GLY A 39 17.71 1.72 15.29
N LYS A 40 18.45 1.98 16.37
CA LYS A 40 19.79 1.40 16.58
C LYS A 40 19.78 -0.13 16.63
N ASN A 41 20.83 -0.78 16.11
CA ASN A 41 21.06 -2.23 16.24
C ASN A 41 21.59 -2.59 17.65
N SER A 42 20.88 -2.15 18.68
CA SER A 42 21.14 -2.47 20.07
C SER A 42 19.83 -2.48 20.83
N ALA A 43 19.66 -3.42 21.76
CA ALA A 43 18.47 -3.56 22.61
C ALA A 43 18.35 -2.45 23.67
N ILE A 44 18.29 -1.19 23.23
CA ILE A 44 18.14 -0.01 24.09
C ILE A 44 16.72 0.53 24.02
N ASP A 45 16.31 1.13 25.13
CA ASP A 45 15.11 1.97 25.19
C ASP A 45 15.45 3.38 24.69
N THR A 46 15.00 3.69 23.48
CA THR A 46 15.18 4.99 22.82
C THR A 46 14.52 6.12 23.60
N ASP A 47 13.40 5.86 24.30
CA ASP A 47 12.72 6.89 25.10
C ASP A 47 13.54 7.26 26.34
N ALA A 48 14.30 6.31 26.89
CA ALA A 48 15.10 6.51 28.10
C ALA A 48 16.55 6.92 27.82
N GLN A 49 17.11 6.52 26.67
CA GLN A 49 18.53 6.69 26.37
C GLN A 49 18.80 7.62 25.18
N GLY A 50 17.81 7.85 24.33
CA GLY A 50 17.94 8.62 23.11
C GLY A 50 18.61 7.84 21.97
N ASP A 51 18.07 8.01 20.78
CA ASP A 51 18.64 7.54 19.52
C ASP A 51 18.39 8.62 18.46
N THR A 52 19.38 8.91 17.63
CA THR A 52 19.28 9.94 16.60
C THR A 52 19.72 9.35 15.27
N PRO A 53 18.88 9.39 14.22
CA PRO A 53 17.64 10.17 14.11
C PRO A 53 16.36 9.48 14.60
N SER A 54 16.36 8.18 14.90
CA SER A 54 15.10 7.43 15.14
C SER A 54 14.27 7.93 16.34
N GLY A 55 14.86 8.69 17.26
CA GLY A 55 14.17 9.35 18.36
C GLY A 55 13.76 10.81 18.09
N CYS A 56 13.92 11.32 16.86
CA CYS A 56 13.50 12.67 16.52
C CYS A 56 11.96 12.79 16.52
N PRO A 57 11.41 13.90 17.06
CA PRO A 57 9.96 14.07 17.22
C PRO A 57 9.24 14.53 15.93
N SER A 58 9.95 14.73 14.82
CA SER A 58 9.38 15.21 13.56
C SER A 58 8.23 14.33 13.05
N ASP A 59 7.11 14.97 12.71
CA ASP A 59 5.95 14.34 12.06
C ASP A 59 6.24 13.83 10.64
N PHE A 60 7.45 14.03 10.11
CA PHE A 60 7.87 13.59 8.79
C PHE A 60 8.96 12.52 8.82
N LEU A 61 9.24 12.03 10.04
CA LEU A 61 10.02 10.84 10.30
C LEU A 61 9.06 9.69 10.68
N ILE A 62 9.34 8.51 10.13
CA ILE A 62 8.71 7.26 10.54
C ILE A 62 9.81 6.39 11.13
N SER A 63 9.78 6.18 12.44
CA SER A 63 10.81 5.43 13.15
C SER A 63 10.45 3.94 13.22
N VAL A 64 11.37 3.10 12.77
CA VAL A 64 11.10 1.70 12.45
C VAL A 64 12.02 0.77 13.24
N ILE A 65 11.44 -0.27 13.82
CA ILE A 65 12.19 -1.37 14.45
C ILE A 65 12.00 -2.69 13.70
N THR A 66 12.85 -3.66 14.00
CA THR A 66 12.87 -4.94 13.30
C THR A 66 11.92 -5.95 13.93
N THR A 67 11.19 -6.62 13.05
CA THR A 67 10.47 -7.86 13.33
C THR A 67 11.04 -9.02 12.53
N ASN A 68 10.76 -10.23 12.99
CA ASN A 68 11.13 -11.45 12.31
C ASN A 68 9.94 -12.16 11.66
N GLN A 69 10.22 -13.31 11.04
CA GLN A 69 9.23 -14.13 10.35
C GLN A 69 8.13 -14.70 11.26
N SER A 70 8.31 -14.66 12.58
CA SER A 70 7.32 -15.08 13.59
C SER A 70 6.61 -13.90 14.24
N ASP A 71 6.66 -12.73 13.61
CA ASP A 71 6.04 -11.49 14.06
C ASP A 71 6.54 -11.05 15.45
N GLN A 72 7.74 -11.47 15.85
CA GLN A 72 8.38 -11.04 17.10
C GLN A 72 9.32 -9.87 16.84
N ARG A 73 9.50 -9.00 17.84
CA ARG A 73 10.59 -8.01 17.83
C ARG A 73 11.92 -8.75 17.81
N TRP A 74 12.83 -8.36 16.91
CA TRP A 74 14.20 -8.86 16.94
C TRP A 74 14.92 -8.39 18.22
N GLU A 75 15.57 -9.32 18.92
CA GLU A 75 16.15 -9.04 20.23
C GLU A 75 17.14 -7.88 20.19
N GLY A 76 17.99 -7.82 19.15
CA GLY A 76 18.98 -6.79 18.91
C GLY A 76 18.43 -5.42 18.50
N SER A 77 17.12 -5.27 18.35
CA SER A 77 16.51 -4.00 17.95
C SER A 77 16.35 -3.04 19.13
N ALA A 78 16.62 -1.75 18.92
CA ALA A 78 16.12 -0.69 19.79
C ALA A 78 14.57 -0.72 19.87
N PHE A 79 14.01 -0.03 20.85
CA PHE A 79 12.58 0.09 21.05
C PHE A 79 12.24 1.41 21.77
N GLY A 80 10.98 1.83 21.69
CA GLY A 80 10.51 3.04 22.37
C GLY A 80 9.00 3.16 22.18
N LYS A 81 8.25 3.19 23.29
CA LYS A 81 6.79 3.27 23.23
C LYS A 81 6.31 4.61 22.68
N VAL A 82 7.14 5.65 22.77
CA VAL A 82 6.84 7.00 22.27
C VAL A 82 7.61 7.29 20.98
N SER A 83 8.91 7.06 20.96
CA SER A 83 9.82 7.46 19.87
C SER A 83 9.79 6.56 18.64
N ILE A 84 9.43 5.28 18.78
CA ILE A 84 9.38 4.34 17.66
C ILE A 84 7.94 4.17 17.19
N ASP A 85 7.71 4.32 15.89
CA ASP A 85 6.36 4.28 15.34
C ASP A 85 5.84 2.85 15.12
N LEU A 86 6.57 2.01 14.38
CA LEU A 86 6.13 0.67 13.99
C LEU A 86 7.28 -0.33 13.79
N GLY A 87 6.94 -1.61 13.70
CA GLY A 87 7.88 -2.65 13.28
C GLY A 87 7.81 -2.94 11.77
N ALA A 88 8.89 -3.42 11.17
CA ALA A 88 8.89 -3.99 9.82
C ALA A 88 9.85 -5.19 9.72
N PRO A 89 9.73 -6.08 8.72
CA PRO A 89 10.65 -7.21 8.57
C PRO A 89 12.11 -6.75 8.42
N GLY A 90 13.03 -7.38 9.15
CA GLY A 90 14.45 -7.02 9.12
C GLY A 90 15.43 -8.03 9.74
N GLU A 91 14.95 -9.12 10.32
CA GLU A 91 15.74 -10.30 10.67
C GLU A 91 15.69 -11.29 9.50
N ASP A 92 16.83 -11.88 9.15
CA ASP A 92 17.03 -12.84 8.07
C ASP A 92 16.47 -12.36 6.72
N VAL A 93 16.67 -11.07 6.40
CA VAL A 93 16.23 -10.52 5.10
C VAL A 93 17.26 -10.83 4.02
N LEU A 94 16.81 -11.52 2.96
CA LEU A 94 17.61 -11.74 1.77
C LEU A 94 17.79 -10.41 1.01
N THR A 95 19.04 -10.00 0.85
CA THR A 95 19.42 -8.75 0.18
C THR A 95 20.52 -8.97 -0.86
N THR A 96 20.76 -7.95 -1.67
CA THR A 96 21.74 -7.95 -2.75
C THR A 96 23.13 -7.56 -2.26
N LEU A 97 24.15 -8.18 -2.85
CA LEU A 97 25.55 -7.77 -2.79
C LEU A 97 26.03 -7.43 -4.21
N PRO A 98 27.13 -6.66 -4.35
CA PRO A 98 27.77 -6.47 -5.64
C PRO A 98 28.09 -7.80 -6.34
N GLU A 99 28.17 -7.76 -7.66
CA GLU A 99 28.55 -8.89 -8.53
C GLU A 99 27.52 -10.03 -8.54
N ASP A 100 26.22 -9.69 -8.67
CA ASP A 100 25.09 -10.64 -8.79
C ASP A 100 24.98 -11.64 -7.62
N ARG A 101 25.40 -11.21 -6.42
CA ARG A 101 25.35 -12.03 -5.20
C ARG A 101 24.23 -11.62 -4.28
N TYR A 102 23.87 -12.54 -3.39
CA TYR A 102 22.86 -12.34 -2.37
C TYR A 102 23.39 -12.80 -1.01
N THR A 103 22.90 -12.17 0.06
CA THR A 103 23.20 -12.55 1.43
C THR A 103 21.98 -12.32 2.31
N PHE A 104 21.93 -13.01 3.45
CA PHE A 104 21.03 -12.62 4.53
C PHE A 104 21.65 -11.48 5.34
N PHE A 105 20.80 -10.61 5.87
CA PHE A 105 21.19 -9.41 6.62
C PHE A 105 20.22 -9.17 7.79
N ASP A 106 20.78 -9.08 9.00
CA ASP A 106 20.06 -8.85 10.25
C ASP A 106 20.33 -7.45 10.78
N ALA A 107 19.37 -6.54 10.61
CA ALA A 107 19.47 -5.20 11.20
C ALA A 107 18.16 -4.42 11.12
N ASN A 108 18.01 -3.44 12.02
CA ASN A 108 17.04 -2.35 11.85
C ASN A 108 17.23 -1.59 10.53
N SER A 109 18.45 -1.54 10.01
CA SER A 109 18.75 -1.01 8.69
C SER A 109 17.98 -1.71 7.56
N ALA A 110 17.56 -2.96 7.74
CA ALA A 110 16.74 -3.74 6.79
C ALA A 110 15.24 -3.42 6.91
N ALA A 111 14.78 -2.98 8.08
CA ALA A 111 13.37 -2.67 8.33
C ALA A 111 12.95 -1.32 7.71
N ALA A 112 13.79 -0.28 7.83
CA ALA A 112 13.52 1.04 7.26
C ALA A 112 13.21 1.05 5.74
N PRO A 113 13.96 0.35 4.86
CA PRO A 113 13.69 0.37 3.42
C PRO A 113 12.35 -0.29 3.04
N HIS A 114 11.83 -1.22 3.85
CA HIS A 114 10.47 -1.75 3.64
C HIS A 114 9.41 -0.64 3.81
N VAL A 115 9.57 0.21 4.84
CA VAL A 115 8.67 1.36 5.07
C VAL A 115 8.87 2.43 3.99
N THR A 116 10.11 2.72 3.58
CA THR A 116 10.37 3.62 2.44
C THR A 116 9.70 3.12 1.16
N GLY A 117 9.78 1.82 0.88
CA GLY A 117 9.09 1.18 -0.25
C GLY A 117 7.58 1.31 -0.14
N ALA A 118 7.00 1.14 1.05
CA ALA A 118 5.57 1.35 1.29
C ALA A 118 5.14 2.79 1.00
N ILE A 119 5.90 3.79 1.46
CA ILE A 119 5.65 5.21 1.14
C ILE A 119 5.65 5.40 -0.38
N ALA A 120 6.64 4.84 -1.08
CA ALA A 120 6.73 4.95 -2.55
C ALA A 120 5.53 4.30 -3.25
N ILE A 121 5.09 3.11 -2.81
CA ILE A 121 3.90 2.43 -3.34
C ILE A 121 2.67 3.33 -3.15
N LEU A 122 2.45 3.90 -1.98
CA LEU A 122 1.30 4.75 -1.71
C LEU A 122 1.25 6.01 -2.60
N TYR A 123 2.39 6.65 -2.85
CA TYR A 123 2.47 7.76 -3.81
C TYR A 123 2.30 7.32 -5.27
N SER A 124 2.45 6.04 -5.60
CA SER A 124 2.29 5.51 -6.96
C SER A 124 0.84 5.12 -7.30
N ILE A 125 -0.06 5.12 -6.32
CA ILE A 125 -1.47 4.75 -6.52
C ILE A 125 -2.14 5.78 -7.46
N PRO A 126 -2.96 5.34 -8.43
CA PRO A 126 -3.70 6.23 -9.32
C PRO A 126 -4.80 6.99 -8.57
N CYS A 127 -4.42 8.07 -7.91
CA CYS A 127 -5.27 8.86 -7.03
C CYS A 127 -5.11 10.34 -7.35
N LYS A 128 -6.04 10.89 -8.15
CA LYS A 128 -5.97 12.31 -8.55
C LYS A 128 -5.98 13.25 -7.34
N ALA A 129 -6.83 12.96 -6.34
CA ALA A 129 -6.92 13.77 -5.14
C ALA A 129 -5.58 13.83 -4.36
N LEU A 130 -4.86 12.71 -4.27
CA LEU A 130 -3.53 12.70 -3.64
C LEU A 130 -2.49 13.46 -4.47
N ALA A 131 -2.53 13.30 -5.79
CA ALA A 131 -1.63 14.02 -6.69
C ALA A 131 -1.83 15.55 -6.58
N ASP A 132 -3.09 16.01 -6.58
CA ASP A 132 -3.43 17.41 -6.40
C ASP A 132 -2.97 17.90 -5.00
N LEU A 133 -3.25 17.14 -3.94
CA LEU A 133 -2.83 17.46 -2.57
C LEU A 133 -1.30 17.55 -2.46
N ALA A 134 -0.56 16.66 -3.09
CA ALA A 134 0.91 16.66 -3.05
C ALA A 134 1.52 17.88 -3.75
N LEU A 135 0.85 18.44 -4.76
CA LEU A 135 1.30 19.65 -5.46
C LEU A 135 0.89 20.94 -4.74
N GLU A 136 -0.34 20.98 -4.20
CA GLU A 136 -0.89 22.19 -3.57
C GLU A 136 -0.46 22.34 -2.10
N LYS A 137 -0.43 21.22 -1.37
CA LYS A 137 -0.22 21.14 0.08
C LYS A 137 0.70 19.95 0.40
N PRO A 138 1.96 19.98 -0.03
CA PRO A 138 2.89 18.85 0.06
C PRO A 138 3.05 18.31 1.50
N MET A 139 3.10 19.19 2.48
CA MET A 139 3.16 18.85 3.90
C MET A 139 1.94 18.02 4.36
N GLU A 140 0.73 18.45 4.00
CA GLU A 140 -0.51 17.72 4.33
C GLU A 140 -0.56 16.36 3.64
N ALA A 141 -0.06 16.27 2.39
CA ALA A 141 0.05 14.99 1.68
C ALA A 141 1.00 14.02 2.40
N ALA A 142 2.16 14.48 2.86
CA ALA A 142 3.08 13.64 3.64
C ALA A 142 2.45 13.19 4.96
N GLN A 143 1.75 14.07 5.68
CA GLN A 143 1.04 13.71 6.90
C GLN A 143 -0.07 12.68 6.65
N LEU A 144 -0.82 12.81 5.55
CA LEU A 144 -1.80 11.82 5.12
C LEU A 144 -1.15 10.44 4.91
N ILE A 145 -0.06 10.38 4.15
CA ILE A 145 0.66 9.12 3.88
C ILE A 145 1.21 8.50 5.17
N ARG A 146 1.79 9.32 6.07
CA ARG A 146 2.22 8.85 7.39
C ARG A 146 1.06 8.25 8.16
N ASN A 147 -0.05 8.95 8.24
CA ASN A 147 -1.22 8.52 9.02
C ASN A 147 -1.82 7.20 8.50
N VAL A 148 -1.94 7.01 7.18
CA VAL A 148 -2.46 5.74 6.63
C VAL A 148 -1.53 4.57 6.90
N ILE A 149 -0.20 4.79 6.94
CA ILE A 149 0.78 3.76 7.34
C ILE A 149 0.63 3.43 8.82
N LEU A 150 0.67 4.44 9.71
CA LEU A 150 0.66 4.22 11.16
C LEU A 150 -0.64 3.62 11.67
N THR A 151 -1.77 4.00 11.07
CA THR A 151 -3.09 3.44 11.43
C THR A 151 -3.41 2.15 10.68
N GLY A 152 -2.63 1.82 9.64
CA GLY A 152 -2.79 0.63 8.80
C GLY A 152 -1.99 -0.59 9.26
N VAL A 153 -1.23 -0.50 10.36
CA VAL A 153 -0.41 -1.61 10.85
C VAL A 153 -1.22 -2.87 11.17
N ASP A 154 -0.58 -4.03 11.08
CA ASP A 154 -1.05 -5.23 11.76
C ASP A 154 -0.72 -5.12 13.24
N ALA A 155 -1.73 -5.12 14.12
CA ALA A 155 -1.52 -5.06 15.55
C ALA A 155 -0.88 -6.36 16.06
N LEU A 156 0.27 -6.24 16.74
CA LEU A 156 1.03 -7.38 17.23
C LEU A 156 1.23 -7.29 18.74
N PRO A 157 0.81 -8.30 19.53
CA PRO A 157 1.06 -8.32 20.97
C PRO A 157 2.55 -8.15 21.33
N SER A 158 3.44 -8.70 20.49
CA SER A 158 4.90 -8.62 20.61
C SER A 158 5.47 -7.21 20.45
N LEU A 159 4.71 -6.25 19.89
CA LEU A 159 5.14 -4.86 19.68
C LEU A 159 4.39 -3.85 20.57
N LYS A 160 3.30 -4.28 21.24
CA LYS A 160 2.39 -3.40 21.99
C LYS A 160 3.10 -2.47 22.98
N THR A 161 4.19 -2.92 23.60
CA THR A 161 4.97 -2.14 24.58
C THR A 161 6.25 -1.53 24.01
N TYR A 162 6.58 -1.80 22.74
CA TYR A 162 7.86 -1.44 22.12
C TYR A 162 7.76 -0.38 21.03
N THR A 163 6.56 -0.12 20.49
CA THR A 163 6.30 0.93 19.49
C THR A 163 5.00 1.68 19.81
N SER A 164 4.85 2.89 19.29
CA SER A 164 3.68 3.74 19.50
C SER A 164 2.41 3.08 18.96
N THR A 165 2.45 2.57 17.72
CA THR A 165 1.34 1.86 17.08
C THR A 165 1.08 0.48 17.69
N GLY A 166 2.10 -0.15 18.27
CA GLY A 166 2.05 -1.54 18.70
C GLY A 166 1.89 -2.55 17.56
N GLY A 167 2.22 -2.17 16.33
CA GLY A 167 2.01 -3.01 15.15
C GLY A 167 3.16 -3.00 14.16
N ARG A 168 3.05 -3.91 13.17
CA ARG A 168 3.98 -4.05 12.05
C ARG A 168 3.39 -3.43 10.79
N LEU A 169 4.24 -2.88 9.92
CA LEU A 169 3.88 -2.42 8.58
C LEU A 169 2.98 -3.44 7.87
N ASN A 170 1.82 -2.97 7.40
CA ASN A 170 0.97 -3.68 6.46
C ASN A 170 0.63 -2.75 5.29
N VAL A 171 1.22 -3.02 4.13
CA VAL A 171 1.04 -2.20 2.93
C VAL A 171 -0.39 -2.29 2.42
N TYR A 172 -1.01 -3.48 2.43
CA TYR A 172 -2.38 -3.68 1.97
C TYR A 172 -3.38 -2.83 2.74
N ASN A 173 -3.35 -2.87 4.07
CA ASN A 173 -4.21 -2.06 4.93
C ASN A 173 -3.97 -0.55 4.73
N SER A 174 -2.71 -0.14 4.55
CA SER A 174 -2.33 1.26 4.28
C SER A 174 -2.92 1.73 2.94
N MET A 175 -2.83 0.90 1.90
CA MET A 175 -3.42 1.19 0.59
C MET A 175 -4.95 1.26 0.69
N ARG A 176 -5.58 0.36 1.47
CA ARG A 176 -7.04 0.36 1.69
C ARG A 176 -7.53 1.67 2.32
N LYS A 177 -6.80 2.17 3.31
CA LYS A 177 -7.10 3.45 3.96
C LYS A 177 -6.87 4.64 3.04
N LEU A 178 -5.83 4.58 2.20
CA LEU A 178 -5.60 5.62 1.21
C LEU A 178 -6.69 5.61 0.12
N ASP A 179 -7.19 4.44 -0.25
CA ASP A 179 -8.29 4.30 -1.20
C ASP A 179 -9.57 4.99 -0.71
N GLU A 180 -9.88 4.92 0.59
CA GLU A 180 -11.01 5.67 1.18
C GLU A 180 -10.87 7.19 0.99
N PHE A 181 -9.65 7.73 0.97
CA PHE A 181 -9.38 9.14 0.65
C PHE A 181 -9.47 9.41 -0.85
N CYS A 182 -8.96 8.51 -1.68
CA CYS A 182 -8.94 8.64 -3.13
C CYS A 182 -10.33 8.50 -3.76
N ASN A 183 -11.18 7.71 -3.12
CA ASN A 183 -12.50 7.30 -3.58
C ASN A 183 -13.52 7.43 -2.43
N PRO A 184 -13.79 8.64 -1.91
CA PRO A 184 -14.65 8.83 -0.74
C PRO A 184 -16.09 8.34 -0.96
N ASN A 185 -16.51 8.17 -2.22
CA ASN A 185 -17.82 7.67 -2.60
C ASN A 185 -17.85 6.16 -2.91
N GLN A 186 -16.72 5.43 -2.85
CA GLN A 186 -16.71 3.98 -3.09
C GLN A 186 -17.34 3.17 -1.95
N ASN A 187 -17.52 3.77 -0.78
CA ASN A 187 -18.31 3.18 0.32
C ASN A 187 -19.83 3.16 0.05
N SER A 188 -20.28 2.97 -1.19
CA SER A 188 -21.71 2.94 -1.51
C SER A 188 -22.12 2.00 -2.64
N THR A 189 -21.21 1.27 -3.27
CA THR A 189 -21.65 0.22 -4.21
C THR A 189 -21.95 -1.06 -3.42
N THR A 190 -23.19 -1.17 -2.96
CA THR A 190 -23.72 -2.38 -2.31
C THR A 190 -24.03 -3.51 -3.30
N LYS A 191 -23.85 -3.26 -4.60
CA LYS A 191 -24.22 -4.20 -5.68
C LYS A 191 -23.16 -4.27 -6.76
N LEU A 192 -23.12 -5.40 -7.46
CA LEU A 192 -22.36 -5.55 -8.70
C LEU A 192 -23.00 -4.68 -9.79
N VAL A 193 -22.20 -3.90 -10.53
CA VAL A 193 -22.70 -3.05 -11.62
C VAL A 193 -21.74 -3.08 -12.82
N ILE A 194 -22.29 -3.20 -14.03
CA ILE A 194 -21.56 -2.92 -15.28
C ILE A 194 -21.73 -1.44 -15.60
N GLN A 195 -20.65 -0.67 -15.51
CA GLN A 195 -20.64 0.75 -15.83
C GLN A 195 -20.59 0.97 -17.34
N GLN A 196 -19.70 0.27 -18.04
CA GLN A 196 -19.46 0.49 -19.47
C GLN A 196 -18.94 -0.77 -20.17
N LEU A 197 -19.40 -0.98 -21.40
CA LEU A 197 -18.81 -1.91 -22.38
C LEU A 197 -18.21 -1.08 -23.51
N TYR A 198 -16.90 -1.17 -23.69
CA TYR A 198 -16.18 -0.38 -24.70
C TYR A 198 -15.06 -1.19 -25.39
N PRO A 199 -14.87 -1.04 -26.71
CA PRO A 199 -15.80 -0.41 -27.66
C PRO A 199 -17.14 -1.16 -27.72
N ASN A 200 -18.13 -0.62 -28.42
CA ASN A 200 -19.35 -1.33 -28.80
C ASN A 200 -19.98 -0.58 -30.00
N PRO A 201 -19.90 -1.10 -31.25
CA PRO A 201 -19.49 -2.46 -31.63
C PRO A 201 -17.99 -2.77 -31.42
N ILE A 202 -17.64 -4.04 -31.23
CA ILE A 202 -16.29 -4.55 -30.92
C ILE A 202 -15.76 -5.39 -32.07
N ASN A 203 -14.48 -5.24 -32.40
CA ASN A 203 -13.79 -6.10 -33.36
C ASN A 203 -12.81 -7.08 -32.70
N ASN A 204 -12.05 -6.62 -31.71
CA ASN A 204 -10.96 -7.40 -31.12
C ASN A 204 -11.17 -7.62 -29.64
N THR A 205 -11.09 -6.56 -28.84
CA THR A 205 -11.10 -6.68 -27.38
C THR A 205 -12.22 -5.85 -26.79
N LEU A 206 -13.10 -6.50 -26.03
CA LEU A 206 -14.07 -5.84 -25.18
C LEU A 206 -13.40 -5.46 -23.86
N THR A 207 -13.54 -4.20 -23.44
CA THR A 207 -13.24 -3.72 -22.09
C THR A 207 -14.53 -3.47 -21.33
N VAL A 208 -14.63 -4.06 -20.15
CA VAL A 208 -15.77 -3.94 -19.24
C VAL A 208 -15.32 -3.15 -18.02
N SER A 209 -15.85 -1.94 -17.86
CA SER A 209 -15.72 -1.18 -16.62
C SER A 209 -16.86 -1.58 -15.69
N TYR A 210 -16.55 -1.96 -14.46
CA TYR A 210 -17.53 -2.46 -13.48
C TYR A 210 -17.30 -1.86 -12.09
N GLU A 211 -18.26 -2.02 -11.19
CA GLU A 211 -18.08 -1.81 -9.75
C GLU A 211 -18.56 -3.06 -9.02
N VAL A 212 -17.90 -3.42 -7.93
CA VAL A 212 -18.21 -4.62 -7.15
C VAL A 212 -18.03 -4.33 -5.65
N PRO A 213 -18.95 -4.80 -4.79
CA PRO A 213 -18.87 -4.57 -3.35
C PRO A 213 -17.62 -5.24 -2.76
N ASP A 214 -16.88 -4.50 -1.95
CA ASP A 214 -15.72 -4.98 -1.18
C ASP A 214 -14.67 -5.76 -2.00
N ASN A 215 -14.54 -5.48 -3.30
CA ASN A 215 -13.69 -6.24 -4.21
C ASN A 215 -13.97 -7.75 -4.17
N GLN A 216 -15.22 -8.15 -3.89
CA GLN A 216 -15.61 -9.55 -3.85
C GLN A 216 -15.43 -10.21 -5.21
N GLU A 217 -15.00 -11.46 -5.16
CA GLU A 217 -14.86 -12.30 -6.33
C GLU A 217 -16.24 -12.57 -6.97
N PHE A 218 -16.34 -12.46 -8.29
CA PHE A 218 -17.59 -12.64 -9.04
C PHE A 218 -17.37 -13.51 -10.27
N PHE A 219 -18.45 -14.03 -10.85
CA PHE A 219 -18.41 -14.81 -12.09
C PHE A 219 -18.76 -13.95 -13.29
N VAL A 220 -18.06 -14.18 -14.40
CA VAL A 220 -18.41 -13.64 -15.72
C VAL A 220 -18.82 -14.79 -16.62
N ARG A 221 -19.93 -14.61 -17.35
CA ARG A 221 -20.37 -15.49 -18.43
C ARG A 221 -20.74 -14.67 -19.65
N VAL A 222 -20.46 -15.21 -20.84
CA VAL A 222 -20.87 -14.59 -22.10
C VAL A 222 -21.63 -15.60 -22.93
N PHE A 223 -22.77 -15.18 -23.46
CA PHE A 223 -23.64 -16.00 -24.31
C PHE A 223 -23.80 -15.36 -25.68
N ASP A 224 -23.95 -16.18 -26.73
CA ASP A 224 -24.42 -15.69 -28.03
C ASP A 224 -25.95 -15.47 -28.04
N ALA A 225 -26.48 -14.93 -29.15
CA ALA A 225 -27.90 -14.65 -29.30
C ALA A 225 -28.82 -15.90 -29.22
N LEU A 226 -28.28 -17.12 -29.33
CA LEU A 226 -29.01 -18.36 -29.17
C LEU A 226 -28.94 -18.91 -27.73
N GLY A 227 -28.25 -18.21 -26.82
CA GLY A 227 -28.06 -18.63 -25.43
C GLY A 227 -26.92 -19.64 -25.25
N LYS A 228 -26.07 -19.85 -26.27
CA LYS A 228 -24.92 -20.74 -26.13
C LYS A 228 -23.80 -20.02 -25.38
N LEU A 229 -23.25 -20.68 -24.35
CA LEU A 229 -22.11 -20.17 -23.59
C LEU A 229 -20.86 -20.09 -24.49
N LYS A 230 -20.22 -18.92 -24.49
CA LYS A 230 -19.03 -18.57 -25.27
C LYS A 230 -17.80 -18.35 -24.40
N HIS A 231 -17.98 -17.78 -23.21
CA HIS A 231 -16.93 -17.53 -22.24
C HIS A 231 -17.45 -17.71 -20.83
N GLN A 232 -16.62 -18.22 -19.94
CA GLN A 232 -16.90 -18.22 -18.51
C GLN A 232 -15.60 -18.15 -17.72
N GLU A 233 -15.56 -17.27 -16.72
CA GLU A 233 -14.44 -17.19 -15.79
C GLU A 233 -14.87 -16.66 -14.42
N LYS A 234 -13.98 -16.81 -13.45
CA LYS A 234 -14.10 -16.21 -12.13
C LYS A 234 -13.12 -15.06 -12.05
N VAL A 235 -13.63 -13.87 -11.76
CA VAL A 235 -12.83 -12.64 -11.71
C VAL A 235 -12.58 -12.27 -10.26
N ASN A 236 -11.30 -12.13 -9.91
CA ASN A 236 -10.86 -11.57 -8.65
C ASN A 236 -10.48 -10.10 -8.87
N PRO A 237 -11.33 -9.14 -8.49
CA PRO A 237 -11.05 -7.72 -8.70
C PRO A 237 -9.73 -7.33 -8.04
N CYS A 238 -8.91 -6.54 -8.73
CA CYS A 238 -7.79 -5.93 -8.04
C CYS A 238 -8.32 -4.96 -6.98
N CYS A 239 -7.68 -4.96 -5.81
CA CYS A 239 -8.10 -4.15 -4.68
C CYS A 239 -7.87 -2.64 -4.88
N PHE A 240 -7.04 -2.25 -5.85
CA PHE A 240 -6.66 -0.86 -6.10
C PHE A 240 -6.59 -0.55 -7.60
N GLY A 241 -7.26 0.52 -8.02
CA GLY A 241 -7.21 1.04 -9.39
C GLY A 241 -8.55 0.95 -10.14
N LYS A 242 -8.50 1.13 -11.46
CA LYS A 242 -9.69 1.03 -12.31
C LYS A 242 -10.13 -0.44 -12.39
N THR A 243 -11.36 -0.71 -12.01
CA THR A 243 -12.05 -2.00 -12.12
C THR A 243 -12.42 -2.29 -13.57
N GLN A 244 -11.46 -2.84 -14.30
CA GLN A 244 -11.62 -3.24 -15.70
C GLN A 244 -11.38 -4.73 -15.88
N TRP A 245 -12.19 -5.35 -16.73
CA TRP A 245 -12.04 -6.71 -17.20
C TRP A 245 -12.04 -6.70 -18.73
N THR A 246 -11.19 -7.52 -19.35
CA THR A 246 -11.05 -7.54 -20.81
C THR A 246 -11.29 -8.92 -21.38
N LEU A 247 -11.93 -8.97 -22.54
CA LEU A 247 -12.22 -10.20 -23.29
C LEU A 247 -11.80 -10.06 -24.74
N ASP A 248 -11.01 -11.01 -25.22
CA ASP A 248 -10.71 -11.16 -26.64
C ASP A 248 -11.88 -11.86 -27.37
N VAL A 249 -12.40 -11.20 -28.39
CA VAL A 249 -13.50 -11.66 -29.25
C VAL A 249 -13.09 -11.71 -30.73
N SER A 250 -11.79 -11.60 -31.05
CA SER A 250 -11.32 -11.57 -32.44
C SER A 250 -11.75 -12.79 -33.28
N ASP A 251 -11.89 -13.95 -32.65
CA ASP A 251 -12.31 -15.20 -33.32
C ASP A 251 -13.84 -15.42 -33.28
N TRP A 252 -14.62 -14.44 -32.83
CA TRP A 252 -16.06 -14.59 -32.65
C TRP A 252 -16.81 -14.13 -33.89
N ALA A 253 -17.92 -14.80 -34.19
CA ALA A 253 -18.76 -14.42 -35.32
C ALA A 253 -19.43 -13.06 -35.05
N SER A 254 -19.60 -12.25 -36.09
CA SER A 254 -20.39 -11.01 -35.98
C SER A 254 -21.80 -11.30 -35.49
N GLY A 255 -22.29 -10.50 -34.54
CA GLY A 255 -23.59 -10.69 -33.93
C GLY A 255 -23.70 -10.05 -32.56
N MET A 256 -24.88 -10.24 -31.95
CA MET A 256 -25.17 -9.78 -30.60
C MET A 256 -24.79 -10.86 -29.58
N TYR A 257 -24.16 -10.43 -28.50
CA TYR A 257 -23.75 -11.25 -27.36
C TYR A 257 -24.25 -10.62 -26.06
N PHE A 258 -24.40 -11.44 -25.03
CA PHE A 258 -24.85 -11.04 -23.70
C PHE A 258 -23.76 -11.36 -22.68
N LEU A 259 -23.24 -10.32 -22.03
CA LEU A 259 -22.34 -10.43 -20.88
C LEU A 259 -23.18 -10.46 -19.61
N GLU A 260 -22.99 -11.50 -18.82
CA GLU A 260 -23.55 -11.68 -17.48
C GLU A 260 -22.42 -11.62 -16.46
N MET A 261 -22.59 -10.79 -15.44
CA MET A 261 -21.76 -10.76 -14.23
C MET A 261 -22.61 -11.20 -13.04
N GLU A 262 -22.14 -12.16 -12.23
CA GLU A 262 -22.87 -12.71 -11.09
C GLU A 262 -22.05 -12.65 -9.79
N LEU A 263 -22.65 -12.09 -8.73
CA LEU A 263 -22.11 -12.09 -7.37
C LEU A 263 -23.17 -12.56 -6.39
N ASN A 264 -22.89 -13.61 -5.61
CA ASN A 264 -23.78 -14.14 -4.57
C ASN A 264 -25.22 -14.42 -5.05
N GLY A 265 -25.39 -14.82 -6.31
CA GLY A 265 -26.68 -15.07 -6.95
C GLY A 265 -27.40 -13.84 -7.51
N GLU A 266 -26.91 -12.62 -7.28
CA GLU A 266 -27.37 -11.43 -8.01
C GLU A 266 -26.64 -11.34 -9.37
N GLN A 267 -27.40 -11.08 -10.44
CA GLN A 267 -26.88 -11.02 -11.81
C GLN A 267 -27.09 -9.64 -12.44
N VAL A 268 -26.09 -9.17 -13.18
CA VAL A 268 -26.18 -8.00 -14.05
C VAL A 268 -25.83 -8.39 -15.48
N ILE A 269 -26.74 -8.09 -16.40
CA ILE A 269 -26.60 -8.46 -17.81
C ILE A 269 -26.54 -7.20 -18.68
N ARG A 270 -25.64 -7.19 -19.67
CA ARG A 270 -25.55 -6.18 -20.74
C ARG A 270 -25.24 -6.85 -22.08
N SER A 271 -25.85 -6.33 -23.14
CA SER A 271 -25.59 -6.78 -24.51
C SER A 271 -24.49 -5.96 -25.18
N PHE A 272 -23.72 -6.60 -26.06
CA PHE A 272 -22.76 -5.94 -26.94
C PHE A 272 -22.76 -6.59 -28.33
N ASN A 273 -22.27 -5.86 -29.33
CA ASN A 273 -22.19 -6.35 -30.70
C ASN A 273 -20.74 -6.60 -31.09
N VAL A 274 -20.46 -7.78 -31.66
CA VAL A 274 -19.20 -8.11 -32.32
C VAL A 274 -19.35 -7.86 -33.82
N THR A 275 -18.35 -7.24 -34.43
CA THR A 275 -18.26 -6.92 -35.86
C THR A 275 -16.87 -7.28 -36.38
N PHE A 276 -16.78 -7.81 -37.60
CA PHE A 276 -15.49 -8.05 -38.29
C PHE A 276 -14.86 -6.75 -38.80
#